data_AF-A0A9E0W1T0-F1
#
_entry.id   AF-A0A9E0W1T0-F1
#
_cell.length_a   1.000
_cell.length_b   1.000
_cell.length_c   1.000
_cell.angle_alpha   90.00
_cell.angle_beta   90.00
_cell.angle_gamma   90.00
#
_symmetry.space_group_name_H-M   'P 1'
#
loop_
_entity.id
_entity.type
_entity.pdbx_description
1 polymer ?
#
loop_
_entity_poly.entity_id
_entity_poly.type
_entity_poly.pdbx_seq_one_letter_code
_entity_poly.pdbx_strand_id
1 'polypeptide(L)' 'ALSQSGSDQFLYGDFGIADAFYAPIVFRLTGYGVKLPEQLQAYCDRILALSACQEWLKLAQQESEVIEEEEV' A
#
# COMPACT_ATOMS: atom_id res chain seq x y z
N ALA A 1 11.40 2.11 -10.82
CA ALA A 1 10.10 1.67 -11.34
C ALA A 1 9.30 2.87 -11.86
N LEU A 2 8.64 3.70 -11.05
CA LEU A 2 7.87 4.87 -11.53
C LEU A 2 8.68 5.82 -12.45
N SER A 3 9.88 6.21 -12.02
CA SER A 3 10.78 7.04 -12.84
C SER A 3 11.32 6.33 -14.09
N GLN A 4 11.37 4.99 -14.08
CA GLN A 4 11.85 4.19 -15.21
C GLN A 4 10.74 3.85 -16.21
N SER A 5 9.51 3.64 -15.74
CA SER A 5 8.34 3.42 -16.60
C SER A 5 7.80 4.73 -17.18
N GLY A 6 8.17 5.88 -16.60
CA GLY A 6 7.68 7.19 -17.01
C GLY A 6 6.22 7.43 -16.64
N SER A 7 5.62 6.57 -15.79
CA SER A 7 4.24 6.71 -15.36
C SER A 7 4.10 7.70 -14.20
N ASP A 8 3.04 8.49 -14.27
CA ASP A 8 2.62 9.46 -13.25
C ASP A 8 1.47 8.93 -12.36
N GLN A 9 0.92 7.75 -12.66
CA GLN A 9 -0.21 7.16 -11.94
C GLN A 9 0.23 5.93 -11.10
N PHE A 10 0.39 4.77 -11.73
CA PHE A 10 0.79 3.50 -11.12
C PHE A 10 2.11 2.98 -11.71
N LEU A 11 2.62 1.82 -11.25
CA LEU A 11 3.96 1.36 -11.62
C LEU A 11 4.16 1.21 -13.13
N TYR A 12 3.12 0.81 -13.88
CA TYR A 12 3.16 0.57 -15.32
C TYR A 12 2.01 1.25 -16.08
N GLY A 13 1.53 2.40 -15.62
CA GLY A 13 0.41 3.12 -16.24
C GLY A 13 -0.86 2.98 -15.41
N ASP A 14 -1.83 2.22 -15.91
CA ASP A 14 -3.05 1.89 -15.17
C ASP A 14 -2.75 0.91 -14.03
N PHE A 15 -3.65 0.84 -13.05
CA PHE A 15 -3.53 -0.09 -11.93
C PHE A 15 -3.44 -1.54 -12.43
N GLY A 16 -2.45 -2.28 -11.94
CA GLY A 16 -2.25 -3.68 -12.29
C GLY A 16 -1.77 -4.57 -11.15
N ILE A 17 -1.46 -5.82 -11.49
CA ILE A 17 -1.05 -6.83 -10.51
C ILE A 17 0.24 -6.45 -9.76
N ALA A 18 1.14 -5.69 -10.40
CA ALA A 18 2.34 -5.18 -9.73
C ALA A 18 1.97 -4.24 -8.57
N ASP A 19 1.00 -3.35 -8.77
CA ASP A 19 0.55 -2.40 -7.75
C ASP A 19 -0.15 -3.14 -6.61
N ALA A 20 -1.02 -4.10 -6.93
CA ALA A 20 -1.66 -4.96 -5.94
C ALA A 20 -0.64 -5.74 -5.09
N PHE A 21 0.40 -6.29 -5.72
CA PHE A 21 1.48 -6.98 -5.02
C PHE A 21 2.25 -6.05 -4.05
N TYR A 22 2.40 -4.77 -4.40
CA TYR A 22 3.10 -3.79 -3.55
C TYR A 22 2.19 -3.06 -2.54
N ALA A 23 0.87 -3.24 -2.59
CA ALA A 23 -0.04 -2.59 -1.64
C ALA A 23 0.29 -2.88 -0.15
N PRO A 24 0.66 -4.12 0.27
CA PRO A 24 1.11 -4.39 1.64
C PRO A 24 2.33 -3.57 2.07
N ILE A 25 3.24 -3.30 1.13
CA ILE A 25 4.43 -2.49 1.40
C ILE A 25 4.04 -1.02 1.58
N VAL A 26 3.10 -0.52 0.78
CA VAL A 26 2.53 0.83 0.95
C VAL A 26 1.92 0.99 2.34
N PHE A 27 1.17 0.00 2.83
CA PHE A 27 0.64 0.03 4.19
C PHE A 27 1.74 0.14 5.25
N ARG A 28 2.83 -0.63 5.12
CA ARG A 28 3.96 -0.58 6.06
C ARG A 28 4.70 0.76 6.04
N LEU A 29 4.97 1.30 4.85
CA LEU A 29 5.62 2.61 4.70
C LEU A 29 4.81 3.70 5.40
N THR A 30 3.49 3.65 5.23
CA THR A 30 2.55 4.60 5.83
C THR A 30 2.43 4.40 7.35
N GLY A 31 2.21 3.17 7.80
CA GLY A 31 2.05 2.84 9.22
C GLY A 31 3.29 3.16 10.06
N TYR A 32 4.49 3.00 9.49
CA TYR A 32 5.75 3.35 10.17
C TYR A 32 6.17 4.81 9.98
N GLY A 33 5.44 5.61 9.19
CA GLY A 33 5.77 7.02 8.96
C GLY A 33 7.09 7.22 8.22
N VAL A 34 7.43 6.32 7.30
CA VAL A 34 8.67 6.43 6.50
C VAL A 34 8.58 7.65 5.60
N LYS A 35 9.61 8.52 5.64
CA LYS A 35 9.67 9.69 4.77
C LYS A 35 10.03 9.27 3.33
N LEU A 36 9.18 9.65 2.38
CA LEU A 36 9.34 9.31 0.97
C LEU A 36 9.54 10.57 0.11
N PRO A 37 10.25 10.45 -1.02
CA PRO A 37 10.20 11.45 -2.09
C PRO A 37 8.75 11.67 -2.58
N GLU A 38 8.44 12.89 -3.00
CA GLU A 38 7.07 13.31 -3.37
C GLU A 38 6.39 12.38 -4.38
N GLN A 39 7.10 11.95 -5.43
CA GLN A 39 6.54 11.04 -6.45
C GLN A 39 6.13 9.68 -5.86
N LEU A 40 6.90 9.15 -4.91
CA LEU A 40 6.58 7.88 -4.25
C LEU A 40 5.47 8.05 -3.23
N GLN A 41 5.42 9.21 -2.54
CA GLN A 41 4.30 9.53 -1.66
C GLN A 41 2.99 9.59 -2.45
N ALA A 42 2.96 10.28 -3.59
CA ALA A 42 1.78 10.36 -4.45
C ALA A 42 1.31 8.99 -4.96
N TYR A 43 2.25 8.07 -5.24
CA TYR A 43 1.92 6.68 -5.56
C TYR A 43 1.30 5.95 -4.37
N CYS A 44 1.87 6.08 -3.17
CA CYS A 44 1.33 5.49 -1.95
C CYS A 44 -0.10 6.00 -1.68
N ASP A 45 -0.31 7.31 -1.80
CA ASP A 45 -1.61 7.95 -1.59
C ASP A 45 -2.66 7.41 -2.58
N ARG A 46 -2.29 7.21 -3.84
CA ARG A 46 -3.17 6.60 -4.85
C ARG A 46 -3.55 5.16 -4.53
N ILE A 47 -2.58 4.33 -4.10
CA ILE A 47 -2.84 2.95 -3.70
C ILE A 47 -3.78 2.92 -2.50
N LEU A 48 -3.53 3.75 -1.49
CA LEU A 48 -4.38 3.83 -0.30
C LEU A 48 -5.79 4.33 -0.65
N ALA A 49 -5.95 5.20 -1.64
CA ALA A 49 -7.26 5.68 -2.08
C ALA A 49 -8.12 4.62 -2.80
N LEU A 50 -7.56 3.46 -3.18
CA LEU A 50 -8.33 2.39 -3.83
C LEU A 50 -9.38 1.82 -2.88
N SER A 51 -10.60 1.60 -3.38
CA SER A 51 -11.71 1.04 -2.59
C SER A 51 -11.35 -0.31 -1.98
N ALA A 52 -10.68 -1.18 -2.73
CA ALA A 52 -10.20 -2.48 -2.26
C ALA A 52 -9.19 -2.34 -1.11
N CYS A 53 -8.30 -1.35 -1.15
CA CYS A 53 -7.35 -1.10 -0.07
C CYS A 53 -8.03 -0.53 1.18
N GLN A 54 -9.02 0.35 1.01
CA GLN A 54 -9.83 0.85 2.12
C GLN A 54 -10.66 -0.26 2.78
N GLU A 55 -11.24 -1.16 1.99
CA GLU A 55 -11.96 -2.33 2.49
C GLU A 55 -11.02 -3.29 3.25
N TRP A 56 -9.84 -3.57 2.69
CA TRP A 56 -8.82 -4.39 3.36
C TRP A 56 -8.40 -3.76 4.70
N LEU A 57 -8.11 -2.45 4.73
CA LEU A 57 -7.73 -1.77 5.97
C LEU A 57 -8.83 -1.88 7.03
N LYS A 58 -10.10 -1.72 6.63
CA LYS A 58 -11.24 -1.88 7.53
C LYS A 58 -11.34 -3.30 8.10
N LEU A 59 -11.16 -4.33 7.26
CA LEU A 59 -11.19 -5.72 7.71
C LEU A 59 -10.03 -6.04 8.65
N ALA A 60 -8.82 -5.56 8.33
CA ALA A 60 -7.65 -5.74 9.20
C ALA A 60 -7.84 -5.09 10.58
N GLN A 61 -8.52 -3.95 10.66
CA GLN A 61 -8.86 -3.32 11.95
C GLN A 61 -9.91 -4.08 12.76
N GLN A 62 -10.66 -4.97 12.12
CA GLN A 62 -11.69 -5.82 12.75
C GLN A 62 -11.16 -7.21 13.09
N GLU A 63 -9.93 -7.54 12.68
CA GLU A 63 -9.27 -8.80 12.97
C GLU A 63 -9.10 -8.94 14.49
N SER A 64 -9.51 -10.11 14.99
CA SER A 64 -9.53 -10.41 16.43
C SER A 64 -8.85 -11.73 16.76
N GLU A 65 -8.48 -12.49 15.72
CA GLU A 65 -7.62 -13.66 15.82
C GLU A 65 -6.28 -13.25 16.44
N VAL A 66 -5.86 -13.97 17.48
CA VAL A 66 -4.58 -13.78 18.16
C VAL A 66 -3.76 -15.04 17.95
N ILE A 67 -2.49 -14.88 17.57
CA ILE A 67 -1.54 -15.99 17.48
C ILE A 67 -0.85 -16.12 18.85
N GLU A 68 -1.32 -17.08 19.66
CA GLU A 68 -0.84 -17.32 21.04
C GLU A 68 0.68 -17.51 21.17
N GLU A 69 1.40 -17.89 20.11
CA GLU A 69 2.85 -18.09 20.18
C GLU A 69 3.67 -16.82 19.86
N GLU A 70 3.08 -15.82 19.20
CA GLU A 70 3.79 -14.62 18.72
C GLU A 70 3.32 -13.31 19.39
N GLU A 71 2.15 -13.30 20.03
CA GLU A 71 1.45 -12.08 20.44
C GLU A 71 1.15 -11.98 21.95
N VAL A 72 1.97 -12.63 22.81
CA VAL A 72 1.85 -12.64 24.29
C VAL A 72 3.05 -12.00 25.00
#